data_AF-A0A834I7V6-F1
#
_entry.id   AF-A0A834I7V6-F1
#
_cell.length_a   1.000
_cell.length_b   1.000
_cell.length_c   1.000
_cell.angle_alpha   90.00
_cell.angle_beta   90.00
_cell.angle_gamma   90.00
#
_symmetry.space_group_name_H-M   'P 1'
#
loop_
_entity.id
_entity.type
_entity.pdbx_description
1 polymer ?
#
loop_
_entity_poly.entity_id
_entity_poly.type
_entity_poly.pdbx_seq_one_letter_code
_entity_poly.pdbx_strand_id
1 'polypeptide(L)'
;MMFIWIITIANIFHDGDAIRPTSELDWGVFQLDAVMDRKDITGSHFLVLTNFGDHALHHLFPTLDHGILNDLYPVFIKTCKEFGVDWKLESQLELMKGQYRQLARDQPNKKIPKTMLKTSL
;
A
#
# COMPACT_ATOMS: atom_id res chain seq x y z
N MET A 1 8.61 18.00 7.74
CA MET A 1 8.74 16.94 8.76
C MET A 1 7.76 15.85 8.37
N MET A 2 8.25 14.81 7.68
CA MET A 2 7.42 13.77 7.09
C MET A 2 7.15 12.71 8.16
N PHE A 3 6.04 12.86 8.89
CA PHE A 3 5.55 11.81 9.76
C PHE A 3 5.10 10.66 8.87
N ILE A 4 5.90 9.61 8.80
CA ILE A 4 5.49 8.30 8.27
C ILE A 4 4.37 7.84 9.21
N TRP A 5 3.12 8.02 8.78
CA TRP A 5 1.96 7.64 9.58
C TRP A 5 1.94 6.10 9.71
N ILE A 6 2.24 5.64 10.92
CA ILE A 6 2.26 4.25 11.36
C ILE A 6 0.82 3.71 11.40
N ILE A 7 0.16 3.47 10.25
CA ILE A 7 -1.13 2.77 10.25
C ILE A 7 -1.38 1.93 8.99
N THR A 8 -0.50 0.98 8.63
CA THR A 8 -0.96 -0.18 7.83
C THR A 8 -0.06 -1.38 8.09
N ILE A 9 -0.50 -2.45 8.78
CA ILE A 9 0.28 -3.70 8.76
C ILE A 9 -0.60 -4.96 8.77
N ALA A 10 -0.63 -5.64 7.64
CA ALA A 10 -0.81 -7.09 7.54
C ALA A 10 0.07 -7.56 6.37
N ASN A 11 1.13 -8.34 6.64
CA ASN A 11 1.93 -9.03 5.61
C ASN A 11 2.32 -8.18 4.37
N ILE A 12 2.58 -6.89 4.58
CA ILE A 12 3.11 -5.94 3.59
C ILE A 12 4.63 -5.82 3.77
N PHE A 13 5.32 -5.32 2.76
CA PHE A 13 6.77 -5.13 2.79
C PHE A 13 7.18 -4.14 3.88
N HIS A 14 8.22 -4.48 4.62
CA HIS A 14 8.91 -3.57 5.54
C HIS A 14 10.42 -3.62 5.28
N ASP A 15 11.13 -2.59 5.73
CA ASP A 15 12.58 -2.56 5.62
C ASP A 15 13.22 -3.83 6.21
N GLY A 16 14.19 -4.38 5.47
CA GLY A 16 14.83 -5.67 5.74
C GLY A 16 14.10 -6.92 5.20
N ASP A 17 12.85 -6.82 4.73
CA ASP A 17 12.13 -7.95 4.12
C ASP A 17 12.70 -8.31 2.73
N ALA A 18 12.32 -9.48 2.23
CA ALA A 18 12.66 -9.90 0.88
C ALA A 18 12.02 -8.98 -0.15
N ILE A 19 12.87 -8.30 -0.92
CA ILE A 19 12.47 -7.42 -2.02
C ILE A 19 12.21 -8.20 -3.31
N ARG A 20 11.52 -7.55 -4.25
CA ARG A 20 11.39 -8.04 -5.63
C ARG A 20 12.76 -8.19 -6.30
N PRO A 21 12.90 -9.08 -7.31
CA PRO A 21 14.09 -9.13 -8.14
C PRO A 21 14.42 -7.76 -8.75
N THR A 22 15.70 -7.45 -8.94
CA THR A 22 16.14 -6.15 -9.47
C THR A 22 15.52 -5.82 -10.84
N SER A 23 15.23 -6.83 -11.66
CA SER A 23 14.54 -6.68 -12.95
C SER A 23 13.07 -6.25 -12.85
N GLU A 24 12.48 -6.30 -11.66
CA GLU A 24 11.09 -5.95 -11.35
C GLU A 24 10.98 -4.80 -10.34
N LEU A 25 12.08 -4.08 -10.07
CA LEU A 25 12.04 -2.93 -9.16
C LEU A 25 11.42 -1.72 -9.89
N ASP A 26 10.21 -1.36 -9.46
CA ASP A 26 9.51 -0.14 -9.84
C ASP A 26 9.13 0.63 -8.56
N TRP A 27 9.36 1.95 -8.55
CA TRP A 27 9.11 2.78 -7.37
C TRP A 27 7.63 2.76 -6.95
N GLY A 28 6.70 2.87 -7.91
CA GLY A 28 5.28 2.94 -7.63
C GLY A 28 4.76 1.60 -7.11
N VAL A 29 5.20 0.49 -7.71
CA VAL A 29 4.86 -0.86 -7.21
C VAL A 29 5.43 -1.09 -5.82
N PHE A 30 6.64 -0.60 -5.54
CA PHE A 30 7.24 -0.71 -4.21
C PHE A 30 6.49 0.12 -3.15
N GLN A 31 5.93 1.28 -3.52
CA GLN A 31 5.00 1.99 -2.64
C GLN A 31 3.78 1.12 -2.31
N LEU A 32 3.20 0.44 -3.30
CA LEU A 32 2.02 -0.43 -3.11
C LEU A 32 2.33 -1.70 -2.32
N ASP A 33 3.56 -2.20 -2.35
CA ASP A 33 3.97 -3.32 -1.51
C ASP A 33 4.09 -2.93 -0.03
N ALA A 34 4.32 -1.65 0.28
CA ALA A 34 4.59 -1.14 1.62
C ALA A 34 3.38 -0.49 2.30
N VAL A 35 2.21 -0.46 1.64
CA VAL A 35 0.97 0.14 2.15
C VAL A 35 -0.21 -0.80 2.01
N MET A 36 -1.25 -0.62 2.83
CA MET A 36 -2.54 -1.30 2.68
C MET A 36 -3.71 -0.37 2.90
N ASP A 37 -4.64 -0.29 1.94
CA ASP A 37 -5.88 0.44 2.16
C ASP A 37 -6.87 -0.35 3.00
N ARG A 38 -7.85 0.36 3.56
CA ARG A 38 -8.84 -0.21 4.47
C ARG A 38 -10.23 -0.19 3.84
N LYS A 39 -10.82 -1.37 3.64
CA LYS A 39 -12.18 -1.48 3.09
C LYS A 39 -13.24 -0.82 3.97
N ASP A 40 -12.95 -0.66 5.27
CA ASP A 40 -13.86 -0.05 6.25
C ASP A 40 -13.80 1.49 6.23
N ILE A 41 -12.80 2.07 5.53
CA ILE A 41 -12.52 3.53 5.52
C ILE A 41 -12.64 4.07 4.10
N THR A 42 -12.05 3.39 3.12
CA THR A 42 -12.06 3.80 1.71
C THR A 42 -13.48 3.97 1.21
N GLY A 43 -13.74 5.07 0.50
CA GLY A 43 -15.07 5.44 -0.01
C GLY A 43 -15.89 6.36 0.90
N SER A 44 -15.48 6.57 2.16
CA SER A 44 -16.07 7.59 3.03
C SER A 44 -15.10 8.74 3.26
N HIS A 45 -15.37 9.89 2.64
CA HIS A 45 -14.49 11.06 2.72
C HIS A 45 -14.21 11.52 4.16
N PHE A 46 -15.23 11.49 5.03
CA PHE A 46 -15.06 11.81 6.45
C PHE A 46 -14.14 10.82 7.18
N LEU A 47 -14.30 9.51 6.93
CA LEU A 47 -13.46 8.50 7.57
C LEU A 47 -12.04 8.56 7.04
N VAL A 48 -11.85 8.78 5.73
CA VAL A 48 -10.54 9.01 5.11
C VAL A 48 -9.82 10.18 5.79
N LEU A 49 -10.49 11.31 5.96
CA LEU A 49 -9.87 12.49 6.57
C LEU A 49 -9.51 12.29 8.05
N THR A 50 -10.36 11.61 8.82
CA THR A 50 -10.19 11.44 10.27
C THR A 50 -9.31 10.25 10.66
N ASN A 51 -9.12 9.29 9.76
CA ASN A 51 -8.34 8.07 10.00
C ASN A 51 -7.15 7.94 9.05
N PHE A 52 -6.82 8.98 8.27
CA PHE A 52 -5.76 8.95 7.26
C PHE A 52 -5.97 7.79 6.28
N GLY A 53 -7.10 7.78 5.56
CA GLY A 53 -7.42 6.76 4.54
C GLY A 53 -6.67 6.98 3.22
N ASP A 54 -6.98 6.16 2.22
CA ASP A 54 -6.44 6.25 0.86
C ASP A 54 -4.90 6.26 0.81
N HIS A 55 -4.26 5.39 1.60
CA HIS A 55 -2.80 5.32 1.76
C HIS A 55 -2.08 5.08 0.45
N ALA A 56 -2.60 4.20 -0.41
CA ALA A 56 -1.98 3.92 -1.70
C ALA A 56 -1.81 5.21 -2.52
N LEU A 57 -2.88 5.98 -2.64
CA LEU A 57 -2.87 7.24 -3.38
C LEU A 57 -2.11 8.34 -2.64
N HIS A 58 -2.19 8.39 -1.31
CA HIS A 58 -1.42 9.34 -0.50
C HIS A 58 0.09 9.12 -0.65
N HIS A 59 0.58 7.87 -0.64
CA HIS A 59 2.00 7.58 -0.82
C HIS A 59 2.48 7.83 -2.25
N LEU A 60 1.64 7.58 -3.25
CA LEU A 60 1.97 7.90 -4.65
C LEU A 60 1.93 9.41 -4.93
N PHE A 61 1.04 10.15 -4.25
CA PHE A 61 0.81 11.58 -4.47
C PHE A 61 0.70 12.36 -3.14
N PRO A 62 1.79 12.44 -2.34
CA PRO A 62 1.75 12.96 -0.97
C PRO A 62 1.48 14.47 -0.88
N THR A 63 1.57 15.17 -2.01
CA THR A 63 1.31 16.61 -2.11
C THR A 63 -0.13 16.94 -2.46
N LEU A 64 -0.94 15.96 -2.86
CA LEU A 64 -2.35 16.16 -3.16
C LEU A 64 -3.18 16.05 -1.89
N ASP A 65 -4.20 16.91 -1.79
CA ASP A 65 -5.13 16.90 -0.67
C ASP A 65 -6.01 15.63 -0.69
N HIS A 66 -6.35 15.09 0.48
CA HIS A 66 -7.19 13.89 0.57
C HIS A 66 -8.59 14.10 -0.05
N GLY A 67 -9.07 15.35 -0.13
CA GLY A 67 -10.29 15.76 -0.83
C GLY A 67 -10.31 15.47 -2.32
N ILE A 68 -9.14 15.41 -2.96
CA ILE A 68 -9.04 15.21 -4.41
C ILE A 68 -8.46 13.84 -4.78
N LEU A 69 -7.94 13.06 -3.83
CA LEU A 69 -7.41 11.72 -4.11
C LEU A 69 -8.47 10.78 -4.70
N ASN A 70 -9.73 10.93 -4.29
CA ASN A 70 -10.81 10.08 -4.77
C ASN A 70 -10.99 10.12 -6.31
N ASP A 71 -10.68 11.26 -6.92
CA ASP A 71 -10.76 11.45 -8.38
C ASP A 71 -9.70 10.64 -9.15
N LEU A 72 -8.65 10.18 -8.45
CA LEU A 72 -7.55 9.41 -9.04
C LEU A 72 -7.80 7.90 -9.07
N TYR A 73 -8.79 7.38 -8.34
CA TYR A 73 -9.06 5.94 -8.31
C TYR A 73 -9.28 5.31 -9.69
N PRO A 74 -10.02 5.93 -10.64
CA PRO A 74 -10.23 5.33 -11.97
C PRO A 74 -8.92 5.12 -12.74
N VAL A 75 -8.02 6.11 -12.73
CA VAL A 75 -6.71 6.00 -13.40
C VAL A 75 -5.78 5.05 -12.64
N PHE A 76 -5.77 5.14 -11.31
CA PHE A 76 -4.98 4.27 -10.45
C PHE A 76 -5.30 2.78 -10.65
N ILE A 77 -6.59 2.41 -10.67
CA ILE A 77 -7.01 1.02 -10.89
C ILE A 77 -6.65 0.54 -12.30
N LYS A 78 -6.76 1.41 -13.31
CA LYS A 78 -6.34 1.09 -14.69
C LYS A 78 -4.83 0.81 -14.74
N THR A 79 -4.02 1.67 -14.13
CA THR A 79 -2.57 1.51 -14.08
C THR A 79 -2.15 0.28 -13.29
N CYS A 80 -2.79 -0.03 -12.16
CA CYS A 80 -2.54 -1.28 -11.42
C CYS A 80 -2.72 -2.52 -12.33
N LYS A 81 -3.78 -2.54 -13.15
CA LYS A 81 -4.02 -3.63 -14.12
C LYS A 81 -2.94 -3.70 -15.20
N GLU A 82 -2.49 -2.56 -15.72
CA GLU A 82 -1.42 -2.50 -16.74
C GLU A 82 -0.09 -3.07 -16.21
N PHE A 83 0.20 -2.88 -14.92
CA PHE A 83 1.39 -3.41 -14.24
C PHE A 83 1.19 -4.83 -13.66
N GLY A 84 -0.03 -5.36 -13.73
CA GLY A 84 -0.38 -6.66 -13.12
C GLY A 84 -0.29 -6.67 -11.59
N VAL A 85 -0.49 -5.51 -10.96
CA VAL A 85 -0.45 -5.33 -9.51
C VAL A 85 -1.87 -5.32 -8.96
N ASP A 86 -2.08 -6.06 -7.88
CA ASP A 86 -3.35 -6.10 -7.18
C ASP A 86 -3.40 -4.98 -6.13
N TRP A 87 -4.34 -4.04 -6.28
CA TRP A 87 -4.68 -3.11 -5.20
C TRP A 87 -5.40 -3.87 -4.09
N LYS A 88 -4.76 -3.94 -2.92
CA LYS A 88 -5.20 -4.76 -1.79
C LYS A 88 -5.87 -3.89 -0.73
N LEU A 89 -6.98 -4.41 -0.23
CA LEU A 89 -7.80 -3.82 0.82
C LEU A 89 -7.93 -4.83 1.96
N GLU A 90 -7.83 -4.36 3.20
CA GLU A 90 -8.00 -5.19 4.39
C GLU A 90 -8.92 -4.50 5.41
N SER A 91 -9.41 -5.23 6.40
CA SER A 91 -10.11 -4.61 7.54
C SER A 91 -9.12 -3.96 8.51
N GLN A 92 -9.57 -2.89 9.18
CA GLN A 92 -8.84 -2.20 10.24
C GLN A 92 -8.41 -3.16 11.36
N LEU A 93 -9.26 -4.13 11.71
CA LEU A 93 -8.95 -5.13 12.74
C LEU A 93 -7.80 -6.05 12.33
N GLU A 94 -7.80 -6.55 11.09
CA GLU A 94 -6.69 -7.39 10.60
C GLU A 94 -5.39 -6.58 10.45
N LEU A 95 -5.48 -5.30 10.08
CA LEU A 95 -4.31 -4.40 10.10
C LEU A 95 -3.78 -4.13 11.51
N MET A 96 -4.64 -4.01 12.51
CA MET A 96 -4.17 -3.90 13.90
C MET A 96 -3.48 -5.19 14.35
N LYS A 97 -4.08 -6.36 14.08
CA LYS A 97 -3.46 -7.65 14.41
C LYS A 97 -2.11 -7.84 13.72
N GLY A 98 -2.04 -7.53 12.43
CA GLY A 98 -0.80 -7.67 11.68
C GLY A 98 0.29 -6.72 12.16
N GLN A 99 -0.05 -5.53 12.67
CA GLN A 99 0.92 -4.62 13.29
C GLN A 99 1.58 -5.24 14.52
N TYR A 100 0.81 -5.81 15.43
CA TYR A 100 1.39 -6.49 16.59
C TYR A 100 2.22 -7.71 16.19
N ARG A 101 1.78 -8.49 15.19
CA ARG A 101 2.57 -9.62 14.67
C ARG A 101 3.89 -9.16 14.07
N GLN A 102 3.88 -8.05 13.35
CA GLN A 102 5.07 -7.48 12.75
C GLN A 102 6.05 -6.96 13.81
N LEU A 103 5.56 -6.29 14.85
CA LEU A 103 6.40 -5.83 15.95
C LEU A 103 6.99 -6.99 16.77
N ALA A 104 6.28 -8.12 16.86
CA ALA A 104 6.71 -9.30 17.60
C ALA A 104 7.72 -10.18 16.84
N ARG A 105 7.95 -9.94 15.55
CA ARG A 105 8.87 -10.76 14.75
C ARG A 105 10.33 -10.43 15.11
N ASP A 106 11.17 -11.46 15.12
CA ASP A 106 12.61 -11.36 15.36
C ASP A 106 13.45 -11.52 14.08
N GLN A 107 12.82 -11.96 12.99
CA GLN A 107 13.44 -12.16 11.68
C GLN A 107 12.65 -11.43 10.58
N PRO A 108 13.32 -10.95 9.51
CA PRO A 108 12.64 -10.37 8.36
C PRO A 108 11.76 -11.38 7.60
N ASN A 109 10.73 -10.88 6.94
CA ASN A 109 9.86 -11.70 6.09
C ASN A 109 10.58 -12.08 4.80
N LYS A 110 10.77 -13.38 4.56
CA LYS A 110 11.46 -13.91 3.38
C LYS A 110 10.55 -14.08 2.16
N LYS A 111 9.25 -13.82 2.30
CA LYS A 111 8.27 -13.97 1.22
C LYS A 111 8.41 -12.81 0.22
N ILE A 112 8.77 -13.12 -1.01
CA ILE A 112 8.82 -12.14 -2.10
C ILE A 112 7.39 -11.77 -2.51
N PRO A 113 7.08 -10.47 -2.71
CA PRO A 113 5.82 -10.02 -3.30
C PRO A 113 5.55 -10.63 -4.68
N LYS A 114 4.27 -10.79 -5.05
CA LYS A 114 3.84 -11.41 -6.33
C LYS A 114 4.44 -10.64 -7.52
N THR A 115 5.11 -11.35 -8.44
CA THR A 115 5.80 -10.79 -9.62
C THR A 115 4.85 -10.01 -10.53
N MET A 116 5.38 -8.96 -11.16
CA MET A 116 4.61 -8.14 -12.12
C MET A 116 4.31 -8.91 -13.40
N LEU A 117 3.29 -8.49 -14.15
CA LEU A 117 3.15 -8.93 -15.54
C LEU A 117 4.34 -8.39 -16.33
N LYS A 118 4.93 -9.21 -17.21
CA LYS A 118 5.94 -8.72 -18.15
C LYS A 118 5.26 -7.80 -19.15
N THR A 119 5.33 -6.50 -18.92
CA THR A 119 4.94 -5.53 -19.92
C THR A 119 6.03 -5.51 -20.98
N SER A 120 5.77 -6.11 -22.14
CA SER A 120 6.56 -5.86 -23.34
C SER A 120 6.30 -4.41 -23.75
N LEU A 121 7.18 -3.50 -23.31
CA LEU A 121 7.26 -2.14 -23.82
C LEU A 121 7.66 -2.15 -25.30
#